data_AF-A0A4S3J348-F1
#
_entry.id   AF-A0A4S3J348-F1
#
_cell.length_a   1.000
_cell.length_b   1.000
_cell.length_c   1.000
_cell.angle_alpha   90.00
_cell.angle_beta   90.00
_cell.angle_gamma   90.00
#
_symmetry.space_group_name_H-M   'P 1'
#
loop_
_entity.id
_entity.type
_entity.pdbx_description
1 polymer ?
#
loop_
_entity_poly.entity_id
_entity_poly.type
_entity_poly.pdbx_seq_one_letter_code
_entity_poly.pdbx_strand_id
1 'polypeptide(L)'
;MPRKISTVERVVKARNRRQAKTGPEKELQKRHDADRKAKFDCLKKLKETGIWKSAPESLKQQLEDNALAQLWQERFDAKRSKEWYEKQLQLQEAQKEAVIATKEHEAARKILAEISSKPATITTPKVIIFGNRLRKDTYVN
;
A
#
# COMPACT_ATOMS: atom_id res chain seq x y z
N MET A 1 -28.05 4.28 24.97
CA MET A 1 -27.25 5.51 25.18
C MET A 1 -25.80 5.24 24.79
N PRO A 2 -25.22 5.92 23.78
CA PRO A 2 -23.81 5.73 23.44
C PRO A 2 -22.92 6.20 24.61
N ARG A 3 -21.95 5.38 25.03
CA ARG A 3 -21.03 5.72 26.13
C ARG A 3 -20.22 6.97 25.76
N LYS A 4 -20.29 8.00 26.61
CA LYS A 4 -19.44 9.20 26.49
C LYS A 4 -18.01 8.81 26.88
N ILE A 5 -17.13 8.75 25.90
CA ILE A 5 -15.70 8.45 26.08
C ILE A 5 -15.04 9.67 26.73
N SER A 6 -14.28 9.44 27.80
CA SER A 6 -13.58 10.52 28.51
C SER A 6 -12.48 11.14 27.63
N THR A 7 -12.05 12.35 27.97
CA THR A 7 -10.95 13.04 27.26
C THR A 7 -9.64 12.24 27.33
N VAL A 8 -9.36 11.62 28.49
CA VAL A 8 -8.18 10.78 28.69
C VAL A 8 -8.22 9.55 27.78
N GLU A 9 -9.35 8.85 27.71
CA GLU A 9 -9.53 7.69 26.84
C GLU A 9 -9.39 8.05 25.35
N ARG A 10 -9.88 9.22 24.92
CA ARG A 10 -9.67 9.71 23.55
C ARG A 10 -8.19 9.91 23.23
N VAL A 11 -7.43 10.51 24.15
CA VAL A 11 -5.99 10.75 23.98
C VAL A 11 -5.21 9.43 23.93
N VAL A 12 -5.50 8.49 24.83
CA VAL A 12 -4.86 7.17 24.85
C VAL A 12 -5.17 6.39 23.58
N LYS A 13 -6.44 6.36 23.14
CA LYS A 13 -6.84 5.68 21.89
C LYS A 13 -6.15 6.29 20.67
N ALA A 14 -6.01 7.62 20.61
CA ALA A 14 -5.29 8.29 19.54
C ALA A 14 -3.79 7.98 19.56
N ARG A 15 -3.16 7.92 20.74
CA ARG A 15 -1.76 7.51 20.91
C ARG A 15 -1.54 6.07 20.43
N ASN A 16 -2.37 5.14 20.88
CA ASN A 16 -2.25 3.73 20.51
C ASN A 16 -2.43 3.54 19.00
N ARG A 17 -3.39 4.25 18.38
CA ARG A 17 -3.53 4.27 16.91
C ARG A 17 -2.28 4.79 16.20
N ARG A 18 -1.61 5.83 16.71
CA ARG A 18 -0.37 6.34 16.11
C ARG A 18 0.80 5.37 16.28
N GLN A 19 0.88 4.69 17.42
CA GLN A 19 1.93 3.71 17.70
C GLN A 19 1.75 2.41 16.91
N ALA A 20 0.50 2.03 16.62
CA ALA A 20 0.17 0.87 15.79
C ALA A 20 0.48 1.06 14.29
N LYS A 21 0.63 2.30 13.81
CA LYS A 21 1.00 2.58 12.41
C LYS A 21 2.45 2.20 12.15
N THR A 22 2.68 1.46 11.08
CA THR A 22 4.02 1.01 10.68
C THR A 22 4.36 1.47 9.26
N GLY A 23 5.67 1.57 8.96
CA GLY A 23 6.20 1.91 7.64
C GLY A 23 5.54 3.12 6.96
N PRO A 24 4.92 2.93 5.77
CA PRO A 24 4.40 4.03 4.94
C PRO A 24 3.23 4.79 5.57
N GLU A 25 2.38 4.15 6.38
CA GLU A 25 1.24 4.80 7.03
C GLU A 25 1.67 5.80 8.10
N LYS A 26 2.77 5.50 8.81
CA LYS A 26 3.33 6.40 9.82
C LYS A 26 3.94 7.64 9.16
N GLU A 27 4.57 7.46 8.00
CA GLU A 27 5.14 8.56 7.23
C GLU A 27 4.06 9.48 6.63
N LEU A 28 2.97 8.89 6.11
CA LEU A 28 1.79 9.63 5.66
C LEU A 28 1.17 10.45 6.81
N GLN A 29 1.06 9.87 8.00
CA GLN A 29 0.54 10.58 9.18
C GLN A 29 1.43 11.77 9.56
N LYS A 30 2.75 11.61 9.59
CA LYS A 30 3.67 12.72 9.90
C LYS A 30 3.54 13.87 8.92
N ARG A 31 3.40 13.56 7.62
CA ARG A 31 3.19 14.59 6.58
C ARG A 31 1.86 15.31 6.78
N HIS A 32 0.78 14.58 7.04
CA HIS A 32 -0.51 15.18 7.40
C HIS A 32 -0.44 16.08 8.64
N ASP A 33 0.34 15.69 9.64
CA ASP A 33 0.56 16.50 10.84
C ASP A 33 1.38 17.76 10.52
N ALA A 34 2.40 17.64 9.66
CA ALA A 34 3.19 18.76 9.17
C ALA A 34 2.36 19.75 8.33
N ASP A 35 1.46 19.24 7.50
CA ASP A 35 0.53 20.02 6.68
C ASP A 35 -0.51 20.75 7.54
N ARG A 36 -1.05 20.09 8.56
CA ARG A 36 -1.93 20.75 9.55
C ARG A 36 -1.20 21.87 10.30
N LYS A 37 0.04 21.61 10.72
CA LYS A 37 0.87 22.61 11.39
C LYS A 37 1.18 23.79 10.47
N ALA A 38 1.54 23.53 9.21
CA ALA A 38 1.82 24.57 8.23
C ALA A 38 0.59 25.45 7.94
N LYS A 39 -0.59 24.83 7.81
CA LYS A 39 -1.87 25.56 7.70
C LYS A 39 -2.10 26.48 8.90
N PHE A 40 -1.92 25.96 10.11
CA PHE A 40 -2.09 26.74 11.33
C PHE A 40 -1.11 27.92 11.40
N ASP A 41 0.18 27.67 11.15
CA ASP A 41 1.23 28.69 11.19
C ASP A 41 0.99 29.78 10.12
N CYS A 42 0.54 29.39 8.92
CA CYS A 42 0.17 30.32 7.84
C CYS A 42 -0.98 31.25 8.24
N LEU A 43 -2.09 30.67 8.72
CA LEU A 43 -3.25 31.46 9.14
C LEU A 43 -2.93 32.34 10.36
N LYS A 44 -2.09 31.86 11.28
CA LYS A 44 -1.62 32.66 12.42
C LYS A 44 -0.87 33.90 11.93
N LYS A 45 0.10 33.72 11.01
CA LYS A 45 0.84 34.84 10.41
C LYS A 45 -0.08 35.81 9.69
N LEU A 46 -1.03 35.30 8.89
CA LEU A 46 -2.03 36.14 8.21
C LEU A 46 -2.80 37.01 9.22
N LYS A 47 -3.24 36.43 10.33
CA LYS A 47 -4.00 37.12 11.39
C LYS A 47 -3.20 38.18 12.12
N GLU A 48 -1.88 38.06 12.13
CA GLU A 48 -0.96 39.05 12.69
C GLU A 48 -0.76 40.26 11.75
N THR A 49 -0.98 40.08 10.43
CA THR A 49 -0.82 41.16 9.44
C THR A 49 -1.81 42.30 9.62
N GLY A 50 -1.37 43.52 9.27
CA GLY A 50 -2.24 44.70 9.25
C GLY A 50 -3.44 44.53 8.29
N ILE A 51 -3.21 43.87 7.16
CA ILE A 51 -4.22 43.59 6.12
C ILE A 51 -5.41 42.82 6.71
N TRP A 52 -5.15 41.79 7.52
CA TRP A 52 -6.22 41.02 8.17
C TRP A 52 -6.99 41.84 9.20
N LYS A 53 -6.28 42.65 10.00
CA LYS A 53 -6.87 43.46 11.07
C LYS A 53 -7.76 44.56 10.53
N SER A 54 -7.43 45.12 9.37
CA SER A 54 -8.22 46.16 8.71
C SER A 54 -9.30 45.62 7.76
N ALA A 55 -9.27 44.33 7.43
CA ALA A 55 -10.21 43.74 6.48
C ALA A 55 -11.62 43.59 7.07
N PRO A 56 -12.68 43.87 6.28
CA PRO A 56 -14.05 43.55 6.67
C PRO A 56 -14.25 42.03 6.76
N GLU A 57 -15.16 41.59 7.62
CA GLU A 57 -15.40 40.17 7.91
C GLU A 57 -15.72 39.35 6.65
N SER A 58 -16.41 39.96 5.68
CA SER A 58 -16.74 39.34 4.38
C SER A 58 -15.51 39.00 3.53
N LEU A 59 -14.39 39.73 3.69
CA LEU A 59 -13.15 39.51 2.94
C LEU A 59 -12.16 38.60 3.69
N LYS A 60 -12.34 38.39 5.00
CA LYS A 60 -11.43 37.57 5.79
C LYS A 60 -11.39 36.13 5.30
N GLN A 61 -12.54 35.55 4.95
CA GLN A 61 -12.58 34.19 4.40
C GLN A 61 -11.76 34.09 3.10
N GLN A 62 -11.90 35.06 2.19
CA GLN A 62 -11.14 35.09 0.94
C GLN A 62 -9.63 35.26 1.19
N LEU A 63 -9.24 36.03 2.20
CA LEU A 63 -7.83 36.17 2.59
C LEU A 63 -7.26 34.86 3.16
N GLU A 64 -8.03 34.11 3.96
CA GLU A 64 -7.61 32.78 4.41
C GLU A 64 -7.45 31.83 3.22
N ASP A 65 -8.42 31.79 2.31
CA ASP A 65 -8.39 30.91 1.15
C ASP A 65 -7.21 31.22 0.22
N ASN A 66 -6.93 32.50 -0.03
CA ASN A 66 -5.78 32.94 -0.83
C ASN A 66 -4.44 32.57 -0.17
N ALA A 67 -4.30 32.79 1.13
CA ALA A 67 -3.08 32.44 1.86
C ALA A 67 -2.84 30.92 1.89
N LEU A 68 -3.90 30.13 2.02
CA LEU A 68 -3.81 28.67 1.94
C LEU A 68 -3.48 28.20 0.53
N ALA A 69 -4.06 28.81 -0.50
CA ALA A 69 -3.74 28.49 -1.89
C ALA A 69 -2.24 28.70 -2.18
N GLN A 70 -1.68 29.84 -1.75
CA GLN A 70 -0.24 30.12 -1.87
C GLN A 70 0.62 29.10 -1.10
N LEU A 71 0.24 28.78 0.15
CA LEU A 71 0.94 27.77 0.95
C LEU A 71 0.98 26.41 0.24
N TRP A 72 -0.13 25.97 -0.35
CA TRP A 72 -0.19 24.69 -1.04
C TRP A 72 0.59 24.70 -2.35
N GLN A 73 0.57 25.82 -3.08
CA GLN A 73 1.36 25.99 -4.29
C GLN A 73 2.86 25.88 -3.98
N GLU A 74 3.36 26.61 -2.98
CA GLU A 74 4.76 26.53 -2.55
C GLU A 74 5.16 25.10 -2.10
N ARG A 75 4.28 24.39 -1.40
CA ARG A 75 4.54 23.01 -0.95
C ARG A 75 4.45 22.01 -2.09
N PHE A 76 3.59 22.24 -3.07
CA PHE A 76 3.47 21.42 -4.27
C PHE A 76 4.70 21.57 -5.16
N ASP A 77 5.12 22.80 -5.43
CA ASP A 77 6.34 23.13 -6.18
C ASP A 77 7.58 22.55 -5.48
N ALA A 78 7.60 22.55 -4.15
CA ALA A 78 8.63 21.89 -3.35
C ALA A 78 8.56 20.34 -3.32
N LYS A 79 7.69 19.70 -4.12
CA LYS A 79 7.43 18.23 -4.14
C LYS A 79 7.05 17.64 -2.77
N ARG A 80 6.50 18.45 -1.86
CA ARG A 80 6.04 18.01 -0.52
C ARG A 80 4.56 17.64 -0.49
N SER A 81 3.83 17.80 -1.59
CA SER A 81 2.39 17.54 -1.68
C SER A 81 2.00 16.08 -1.37
N LYS A 82 0.83 15.93 -0.76
CA LYS A 82 0.15 14.65 -0.53
C LYS A 82 -0.04 13.86 -1.83
N GLU A 83 -0.45 14.51 -2.92
CA GLU A 83 -0.66 13.86 -4.22
C GLU A 83 0.65 13.32 -4.82
N TRP A 84 1.76 14.04 -4.65
CA TRP A 84 3.07 13.56 -5.09
C TRP A 84 3.48 12.29 -4.34
N TYR A 85 3.22 12.25 -3.03
CA TYR A 85 3.53 11.07 -2.23
C TYR A 85 2.58 9.90 -2.49
N GLU A 86 1.27 10.14 -2.66
CA GLU A 86 0.31 9.11 -3.06
C GLU A 86 0.70 8.49 -4.40
N LYS A 87 1.13 9.31 -5.37
CA LYS A 87 1.66 8.85 -6.64
C LYS A 87 2.96 8.05 -6.50
N GLN A 88 3.88 8.47 -5.62
CA GLN A 88 5.10 7.71 -5.33
C GLN A 88 4.81 6.38 -4.62
N LEU A 89 3.84 6.35 -3.72
CA LEU A 89 3.43 5.14 -3.02
C LEU A 89 2.80 4.13 -4.00
N GLN A 90 1.90 4.59 -4.88
CA GLN A 90 1.32 3.78 -5.95
C GLN A 90 2.39 3.23 -6.90
N LEU A 91 3.38 4.05 -7.27
CA LEU A 91 4.51 3.59 -8.10
C LEU A 91 5.36 2.54 -7.37
N GLN A 92 5.57 2.71 -6.07
CA GLN A 92 6.34 1.77 -5.27
C GLN A 92 5.60 0.43 -5.07
N GLU A 93 4.27 0.47 -4.93
CA GLU A 93 3.42 -0.73 -4.87
C GLU A 93 3.41 -1.46 -6.22
N ALA A 94 3.21 -0.74 -7.32
CA ALA A 94 3.26 -1.30 -8.67
C ALA A 94 4.63 -1.94 -9.00
N GLN A 95 5.73 -1.33 -8.55
CA GLN A 95 7.07 -1.91 -8.70
C GLN A 95 7.26 -3.20 -7.90
N LYS A 96 6.70 -3.28 -6.68
CA LYS A 96 6.75 -4.52 -5.87
C LYS A 96 5.96 -5.64 -6.54
N GLU A 97 4.78 -5.34 -7.08
CA GLU A 97 3.97 -6.32 -7.81
C GLU A 97 4.68 -6.81 -9.07
N ALA A 98 5.31 -5.91 -9.84
CA ALA A 98 6.11 -6.27 -11.01
C ALA A 98 7.32 -7.17 -10.65
N VAL A 99 7.98 -6.92 -9.52
CA VAL A 99 9.09 -7.76 -9.03
C VAL A 99 8.60 -9.14 -8.58
N ILE A 100 7.40 -9.24 -7.99
CA ILE A 100 6.81 -10.53 -7.61
C ILE A 100 6.45 -11.32 -8.88
N ALA A 101 5.76 -10.68 -9.84
CA ALA A 101 5.36 -11.32 -11.09
C ALA A 101 6.56 -11.83 -11.92
N THR A 102 7.67 -11.08 -11.95
CA THR A 102 8.90 -11.52 -12.63
C THR A 102 9.55 -12.72 -11.94
N LYS A 103 9.58 -12.76 -10.60
CA LYS A 103 10.08 -13.92 -9.84
C LYS A 103 9.22 -15.17 -10.03
N GLU A 104 7.90 -15.01 -10.06
CA GLU A 104 6.96 -16.11 -10.34
C GLU A 104 7.15 -16.64 -11.76
N HIS A 105 7.34 -15.75 -12.75
CA HIS A 105 7.59 -16.14 -14.13
C HIS A 105 8.95 -16.85 -14.30
N GLU A 106 10.00 -16.43 -13.59
CA GLU A 106 11.30 -17.12 -13.55
C GLU A 106 11.20 -18.50 -12.88
N ALA A 107 10.44 -18.61 -11.79
CA ALA A 107 10.19 -19.90 -11.12
C ALA A 107 9.42 -20.86 -12.04
N ALA A 108 8.38 -20.39 -12.72
CA ALA A 108 7.64 -21.17 -13.70
C ALA A 108 8.52 -21.62 -14.88
N ARG A 109 9.41 -20.76 -15.37
CA ARG A 109 10.40 -21.12 -16.41
C ARG A 109 11.38 -22.19 -15.93
N LYS A 110 11.87 -22.11 -14.70
CA LYS A 110 12.75 -23.15 -14.13
C LYS A 110 12.04 -24.49 -14.04
N ILE A 111 10.79 -24.51 -13.56
CA ILE A 111 9.98 -25.74 -13.46
C ILE A 111 9.72 -26.34 -14.85
N LEU A 112 9.35 -25.51 -15.84
CA LEU A 112 9.15 -25.97 -17.22
C LEU A 112 10.44 -26.50 -17.86
N ALA A 113 11.58 -25.86 -17.62
CA ALA A 113 12.88 -26.36 -18.07
C ALA A 113 13.23 -27.70 -17.40
N GLU A 114 12.93 -27.86 -16.11
CA GLU A 114 13.15 -29.11 -15.38
C GLU A 114 12.25 -30.24 -15.88
N ILE A 115 10.96 -29.96 -16.12
CA ILE A 115 10.02 -30.91 -16.73
C ILE A 115 10.46 -31.29 -18.14
N SER A 116 10.91 -30.32 -18.94
CA SER A 116 11.42 -30.56 -20.30
C SER A 116 12.74 -31.34 -20.32
N SER A 117 13.53 -31.27 -19.25
CA SER A 117 14.80 -32.01 -19.11
C SER A 117 14.62 -33.44 -18.62
N LYS A 118 13.45 -33.77 -18.04
CA LYS A 118 13.13 -35.12 -17.57
C LYS A 118 12.73 -35.99 -18.76
N PRO A 119 13.47 -37.06 -19.09
CA PRO A 119 13.06 -37.96 -20.16
C PRO A 119 11.74 -38.64 -19.76
N ALA A 120 10.76 -38.64 -20.66
CA ALA A 120 9.54 -39.40 -20.48
C ALA A 120 9.90 -40.90 -20.41
N THR A 121 9.94 -41.48 -19.22
CA THR A 121 9.98 -42.93 -19.04
C THR A 121 8.63 -43.49 -19.43
N ILE A 122 8.47 -43.78 -20.71
CA ILE A 122 7.37 -44.61 -21.22
C ILE A 122 7.70 -46.04 -20.78
N THR A 123 7.19 -46.43 -19.61
CA THR A 123 7.21 -47.82 -19.17
C THR A 123 6.19 -48.57 -20.01
N THR A 124 6.59 -49.08 -21.17
CA THR A 124 5.75 -49.98 -21.95
C THR A 124 5.53 -51.27 -21.14
N PRO A 125 4.28 -51.69 -20.87
CA PRO A 125 4.04 -52.99 -20.26
C PRO A 125 4.53 -54.07 -21.23
N LYS A 126 5.50 -54.86 -20.77
CA LYS A 126 6.05 -55.99 -21.52
C LYS A 126 5.00 -57.10 -21.54
N VAL A 127 4.14 -57.11 -22.55
CA VAL A 127 3.21 -58.22 -22.79
C VAL A 127 4.04 -59.41 -23.29
N ILE A 128 4.42 -60.29 -22.37
CA ILE A 128 5.03 -61.58 -22.71
C ILE A 128 3.87 -62.49 -23.11
N ILE A 129 3.67 -62.69 -24.41
CA ILE A 129 2.77 -63.71 -24.93
C ILE A 129 3.47 -65.06 -24.75
N PHE A 130 3.18 -65.74 -23.63
CA PHE A 130 3.48 -67.17 -23.52
C PHE A 130 2.45 -67.94 -24.34
N GLY A 131 2.95 -68.63 -25.38
CA GLY A 131 2.14 -69.52 -26.20
C GLY A 131 1.41 -70.57 -25.36
N ASN A 132 0.13 -70.74 -25.68
CA ASN A 132 -0.74 -71.89 -25.41
C ASN A 132 -0.32 -72.83 -24.27
N ARG A 133 -0.75 -72.51 -23.05
CA ARG A 133 -1.15 -73.55 -22.09
C ARG A 133 -2.19 -73.02 -21.10
N LEU A 134 -3.43 -73.47 -21.31
CA LEU A 134 -4.48 -73.48 -20.30
C LEU A 134 -3.95 -74.17 -19.03
N ARG A 135 -3.81 -73.42 -17.95
CA ARG A 135 -4.02 -73.95 -16.59
C ARG A 135 -4.88 -72.98 -15.82
N LYS A 136 -6.12 -73.42 -15.58
CA LYS A 136 -6.92 -72.98 -14.46
C LYS A 136 -6.17 -73.46 -13.22
N ASP A 137 -5.74 -72.55 -12.35
CA ASP A 137 -5.54 -72.85 -10.94
C ASP A 137 -5.77 -71.56 -10.14
N THR A 138 -6.98 -71.52 -9.58
CA THR A 138 -7.45 -70.70 -8.47
C THR A 138 -6.57 -70.83 -7.24
N TYR A 139 -6.25 -69.72 -6.55
CA TYR A 139 -6.14 -69.51 -5.08
C TYR A 139 -6.01 -67.98 -4.91
N VAL A 140 -6.93 -67.17 -4.36
CA VAL A 140 -7.54 -67.10 -3.00
C VAL A 140 -6.52 -67.09 -1.87
N ASN A 141 -5.87 -65.94 -1.63
CA ASN A 141 -6.10 -65.03 -0.49
C ASN A 141 -5.15 -63.82 -0.60
#